data_AF-M2R6Y8-F1
#
_entry.id   AF-M2R6Y8-F1
#
_cell.length_a   1.000
_cell.length_b   1.000
_cell.length_c   1.000
_cell.angle_alpha   90.00
_cell.angle_beta   90.00
_cell.angle_gamma   90.00
#
_symmetry.space_group_name_H-M   'P 1'
#
loop_
_entity.id
_entity.type
_entity.pdbx_description
1 polymer ?
#
loop_
_entity_poly.entity_id
_entity_poly.type
_entity_poly.pdbx_seq_one_letter_code
_entity_poly.pdbx_strand_id
1 'polypeptide(L)' 'MPLVNLPHELLCAIVAEHLHAESDLNAFARTNRLLYHLTNPYLYDHNIRCSNDSALLWAAKHGQQRTVCKLLE' A
#
# COMPACT_ATOMS: atom_id res chain seq x y z
N MET A 1 9.95 11.02 -14.73
CA MET A 1 8.77 10.12 -14.68
C MET A 1 7.54 11.00 -14.82
N PRO A 2 6.79 10.96 -15.93
CA PRO A 2 5.66 11.87 -16.16
C PRO A 2 4.50 11.63 -15.19
N LEU A 3 4.36 10.41 -14.67
CA LEU A 3 3.31 10.05 -13.71
C LEU A 3 3.41 10.81 -12.38
N VAL A 4 4.63 11.05 -11.86
CA VAL A 4 4.83 11.78 -10.59
C VAL A 4 4.65 13.29 -10.73
N ASN A 5 4.43 13.80 -11.95
CA ASN A 5 4.07 15.20 -12.17
C ASN A 5 2.55 15.43 -12.07
N LEU A 6 1.76 14.36 -11.91
CA LEU A 6 0.33 14.48 -11.66
C LEU A 6 0.08 15.01 -10.24
N PRO A 7 -1.01 15.78 -10.03
CA PRO A 7 -1.50 16.12 -8.71
C PRO A 7 -1.69 14.90 -7.81
N HIS A 8 -1.46 15.09 -6.51
CA HIS A 8 -1.55 14.01 -5.53
C HIS A 8 -2.96 13.40 -5.47
N GLU A 9 -4.01 14.19 -5.69
CA GLU A 9 -5.39 13.71 -5.67
C GLU A 9 -5.65 12.71 -6.80
N LEU A 10 -5.10 12.95 -8.00
CA LEU A 10 -5.25 12.04 -9.14
C LEU A 10 -4.47 10.75 -8.92
N LEU A 11 -3.28 10.82 -8.32
CA LEU A 11 -2.51 9.64 -7.95
C LEU A 11 -3.25 8.80 -6.91
N CYS A 12 -3.87 9.43 -5.91
CA CYS A 12 -4.72 8.75 -4.93
C CYS A 12 -5.97 8.12 -5.57
N ALA A 13 -6.63 8.81 -6.50
CA ALA A 13 -7.79 8.26 -7.21
C ALA A 13 -7.43 7.01 -8.01
N ILE A 14 -6.32 7.02 -8.74
CA ILE A 14 -5.83 5.84 -9.48
C ILE A 14 -5.58 4.66 -8.54
N VAL A 15 -4.95 4.93 -7.39
CA VAL A 15 -4.65 3.91 -6.37
C VAL A 15 -5.90 3.36 -5.71
N ALA A 16 -6.88 4.20 -5.38
CA ALA A 16 -8.10 3.80 -4.69
C ALA A 16 -9.12 3.12 -5.61
N GLU A 17 -9.25 3.60 -6.86
CA GLU A 17 -10.34 3.22 -7.77
C GLU A 17 -9.94 2.20 -8.83
N HIS A 18 -8.65 2.03 -9.13
CA HIS A 18 -8.20 1.13 -10.20
C HIS A 18 -7.27 0.01 -9.73
N LEU A 19 -6.69 0.13 -8.53
CA LEU A 19 -5.74 -0.84 -7.99
C LEU A 19 -6.38 -1.59 -6.80
N HIS A 20 -7.26 -2.54 -7.13
CA HIS A 20 -7.97 -3.34 -6.13
C HIS A 20 -7.19 -4.58 -5.66
N ALA A 21 -6.25 -5.08 -6.47
CA ALA A 21 -5.43 -6.22 -6.08
C ALA A 21 -4.20 -5.74 -5.29
N GLU A 22 -3.96 -6.33 -4.11
CA GLU A 22 -2.78 -6.04 -3.28
C GLU A 22 -1.46 -6.27 -4.05
N SER A 23 -1.44 -7.25 -4.97
CA SER A 23 -0.29 -7.51 -5.85
C SER A 23 0.04 -6.34 -6.76
N ASP A 24 -0.99 -5.71 -7.34
CA ASP A 24 -0.83 -4.62 -8.30
C ASP A 24 -0.46 -3.34 -7.58
N LEU A 25 -1.05 -3.10 -6.40
CA LEU A 25 -0.64 -2.03 -5.49
C LEU A 25 0.84 -2.15 -5.11
N ASN A 26 1.29 -3.35 -4.73
CA ASN A 26 2.69 -3.58 -4.37
C ASN A 26 3.63 -3.43 -5.58
N ALA A 27 3.22 -3.89 -6.77
CA ALA A 27 3.99 -3.67 -8.00
C ALA A 27 4.11 -2.16 -8.31
N PHE A 28 3.01 -1.41 -8.16
CA PHE A 28 2.97 0.03 -8.37
C PHE A 28 3.82 0.80 -7.35
N ALA A 29 3.74 0.43 -6.07
CA ALA A 29 4.55 0.97 -4.97
C ALA A 29 6.05 0.86 -5.25
N ARG A 30 6.49 -0.24 -5.86
CA ARG A 30 7.91 -0.51 -6.14
C ARG A 30 8.48 0.30 -7.31
N THR A 31 7.64 0.98 -8.10
CA THR A 31 8.11 1.75 -9.26
C THR A 31 8.75 3.09 -8.90
N ASN A 32 8.35 3.70 -7.78
CA ASN A 32 8.87 5.00 -7.35
C ASN A 32 8.72 5.21 -5.84
N ARG A 33 9.66 5.91 -5.20
CA ARG A 33 9.59 6.24 -3.76
C ARG A 33 8.35 7.04 -3.38
N LEU A 34 7.94 8.01 -4.21
CA LEU A 34 6.73 8.81 -3.96
C LEU A 34 5.48 7.91 -3.98
N LEU A 35 5.41 7.03 -4.98
CA LEU A 35 4.30 6.09 -5.12
C LEU A 35 4.28 5.08 -3.98
N TYR A 36 5.45 4.62 -3.49
CA TYR A 36 5.56 3.78 -2.30
C TYR A 36 4.93 4.45 -1.07
N HIS A 37 5.22 5.73 -0.83
CA HIS A 37 4.63 6.46 0.29
C HIS A 37 3.12 6.66 0.14
N LEU A 38 2.65 6.84 -1.09
CA LEU A 38 1.24 7.04 -1.39
C LEU A 38 0.42 5.73 -1.29
N THR A 39 0.96 4.60 -1.76
CA THR A 39 0.24 3.31 -1.81
C THR A 39 0.26 2.50 -0.52
N ASN A 40 1.31 2.58 0.30
CA ASN A 40 1.37 1.77 1.53
C ASN A 40 0.22 2.05 2.52
N PRO A 41 -0.23 3.30 2.74
CA PRO A 41 -1.41 3.56 3.57
C PRO A 41 -2.66 2.83 3.05
N TYR A 42 -2.87 2.84 1.72
CA TYR A 42 -3.99 2.13 1.09
C TYR A 42 -3.85 0.60 1.20
N LEU A 43 -2.63 0.06 1.09
CA LEU A 43 -2.37 -1.37 1.31
C LEU A 43 -2.71 -1.80 2.73
N TYR A 44 -2.36 -1.00 3.74
CA TYR A 44 -2.68 -1.31 5.13
C TYR A 44 -4.19 -1.24 5.39
N ASP A 45 -4.84 -0.16 4.94
CA ASP A 45 -6.28 0.02 5.10
C ASP A 45 -7.09 -1.08 4.38
N HIS A 46 -6.67 -1.47 3.17
CA HIS A 46 -7.30 -2.57 2.44
C HIS A 46 -7.11 -3.92 3.15
N ASN A 47 -5.91 -4.19 3.68
CA ASN A 47 -5.65 -5.47 4.34
C ASN A 47 -6.42 -5.62 5.66
N ILE A 48 -6.59 -4.52 6.41
CA ILE A 48 -7.45 -4.48 7.61
C ILE A 48 -8.91 -4.76 7.24
N ARG A 49 -9.43 -4.16 6.17
CA ARG A 49 -10.85 -4.28 5.78
C ARG A 49 -11.21 -5.59 5.07
N CYS A 50 -10.32 -6.09 4.20
CA CYS A 50 -10.64 -7.17 3.27
C CYS A 50 -9.94 -8.48 3.60
N SER A 51 -8.78 -8.42 4.25
CA SER A 51 -7.88 -9.56 4.37
C SER A 51 -7.71 -10.07 5.81
N ASN A 52 -8.59 -9.64 6.73
CA ASN A 52 -8.76 -10.18 8.08
C ASN A 52 -7.43 -10.35 8.86
N ASP A 53 -6.58 -9.31 8.80
CA ASP A 53 -5.24 -9.25 9.40
C ASP A 53 -4.17 -10.18 8.80
N SER A 54 -4.38 -10.67 7.58
CA SER A 54 -3.38 -11.51 6.90
C SER A 54 -2.03 -10.78 6.67
N ALA A 55 -2.02 -9.45 6.49
CA ALA A 55 -0.78 -8.67 6.46
C ALA A 55 -0.07 -8.64 7.81
N LEU A 56 -0.81 -8.64 8.92
CA LEU A 56 -0.23 -8.71 10.25
C LEU A 56 0.44 -10.07 10.45
N LEU A 57 -0.23 -11.15 10.04
CA LEU A 57 0.32 -12.50 10.07
C LEU A 57 1.56 -12.62 9.16
N TRP A 58 1.51 -12.07 7.95
CA TRP A 58 2.64 -12.05 7.01
C TRP A 58 3.82 -11.26 7.60
N ALA A 59 3.56 -10.07 8.15
CA ALA A 59 4.59 -9.21 8.72
C ALA A 59 5.22 -9.84 9.97
N ALA A 60 4.43 -10.51 10.83
CA ALA A 60 4.90 -11.29 11.95
C ALA A 60 5.75 -12.49 11.50
N LYS A 61 5.30 -13.21 10.47
CA LYS A 61 6.01 -14.38 9.91
C LYS A 61 7.34 -14.01 9.25
N HIS A 62 7.42 -12.84 8.62
CA HIS A 62 8.61 -12.37 7.90
C HIS A 62 9.49 -11.40 8.71
N GLY A 63 9.21 -11.19 10.00
CA GLY A 63 10.03 -10.34 10.86
C GLY A 63 10.01 -8.85 10.47
N GLN A 64 8.96 -8.40 9.78
CA GLN A 64 8.83 -7.01 9.33
C GLN A 64 8.28 -6.13 10.47
N GLN A 65 9.08 -5.94 11.51
CA GLN A 65 8.67 -5.27 12.75
C GLN A 65 8.10 -3.86 12.52
N ARG A 66 8.65 -3.09 11.58
CA ARG A 66 8.12 -1.77 11.21
C ARG A 66 6.72 -1.84 10.59
N THR A 67 6.45 -2.88 9.81
CA THR A 67 5.15 -3.12 9.19
C THR A 67 4.14 -3.59 10.25
N VAL A 68 4.57 -4.44 11.20
CA VAL A 68 3.74 -4.85 12.35
C VAL A 68 3.34 -3.65 13.22
N CYS A 69 4.29 -2.78 13.58
CA CYS A 69 3.96 -1.58 14.37
C CYS A 69 2.96 -0.67 13.67
N LYS A 70 3.11 -0.45 12.35
CA LYS A 70 2.16 0.37 11.57
C LYS A 70 0.78 -0.24 11.43
N LEU A 71 0.65 -1.56 11.55
CA LEU A 71 -0.64 -2.26 11.51
C LEU A 71 -1.32 -2.34 12.88
N LEU A 72 -0.59 -2.08 13.97
CA LEU A 72 -1.08 -2.12 15.35
C LEU A 72 -1.33 -0.71 15.94
N GLU A 73 -0.92 0.35 15.26
CA GLU A 73 -1.34 1.74 15.54
C GLU A 73 -2.77 1.99 15.06
#